data_AF-I9KAP0-F1
#
_entry.id   AF-I9KAP0-F1
#
_cell.length_a   1.000
_cell.length_b   1.000
_cell.length_c   1.000
_cell.angle_alpha   90.00
_cell.angle_beta   90.00
_cell.angle_gamma   90.00
#
_symmetry.space_group_name_H-M   'P 1'
#
loop_
_entity.id
_entity.type
_entity.pdbx_description
1 polymer ?
#
loop_
_entity_poly.entity_id
_entity_poly.type
_entity_poly.pdbx_seq_one_letter_code
_entity_poly.pdbx_strand_id
1 'polypeptide(L)'
;MGDSSMGLHEQPDKLSAQTVDRHRAIVSLMEELEAVDWYDQRVDAATDPELAQVLAHNRDEEKEHAAMTLEWLRRHDPVLDTQLRTYLFTSGPVTEVEADATEPGGSGEAGGASAVVGRQTAGPGDGSLGIGSLKGVGE
;
A
#
# COMPACT_ATOMS: atom_id res chain seq x y z
N MET A 1 -15.07 -10.13 -2.59
CA MET A 1 -15.64 -8.99 -3.35
C MET A 1 -16.67 -9.46 -4.37
N GLY A 2 -17.47 -8.57 -4.97
CA GLY A 2 -18.24 -8.93 -6.17
C GLY A 2 -17.35 -8.97 -7.41
N ASP A 3 -17.64 -9.86 -8.36
CA ASP A 3 -16.91 -10.05 -9.64
C ASP A 3 -16.57 -8.75 -10.40
N SER A 4 -17.26 -7.66 -10.10
CA SER A 4 -17.08 -6.36 -10.74
C SER A 4 -15.64 -5.83 -10.68
N SER A 5 -14.87 -6.09 -9.61
CA SER A 5 -13.51 -5.51 -9.49
C SER A 5 -12.41 -6.32 -10.18
N MET A 6 -12.71 -7.54 -10.63
CA MET A 6 -11.73 -8.45 -11.23
C MET A 6 -11.62 -8.29 -12.76
N GLY A 7 -12.61 -7.63 -13.36
CA GLY A 7 -12.68 -7.39 -14.81
C GLY A 7 -12.39 -5.94 -15.19
N LEU A 8 -12.28 -5.71 -16.50
CA LEU A 8 -12.20 -4.36 -17.06
C LEU A 8 -13.56 -3.64 -16.91
N HIS A 9 -13.53 -2.38 -16.48
CA HIS A 9 -14.72 -1.53 -16.38
C HIS A 9 -15.06 -0.78 -17.66
N GLU A 10 -14.19 -0.85 -18.68
CA GLU A 10 -14.36 -0.20 -19.97
C GLU A 10 -14.12 -1.22 -21.10
N GLN A 11 -14.61 -0.90 -22.29
CA GLN A 11 -14.44 -1.78 -23.45
C GLN A 11 -12.94 -1.96 -23.79
N PRO A 12 -12.44 -3.20 -23.98
CA PRO A 12 -11.00 -3.44 -24.15
C PRO A 12 -10.36 -2.70 -25.34
N ASP A 13 -11.12 -2.47 -26.42
CA ASP A 13 -10.67 -1.75 -27.62
C ASP A 13 -10.47 -0.24 -27.40
N LYS A 14 -10.99 0.30 -26.29
CA LYS A 14 -10.75 1.68 -25.86
C LYS A 14 -9.55 1.85 -24.95
N LEU A 15 -8.92 0.75 -24.54
CA LEU A 15 -7.82 0.76 -23.58
C LEU A 15 -6.48 0.62 -24.28
N SER A 16 -5.48 1.38 -23.81
CA SER A 16 -4.11 1.17 -24.24
C SER A 16 -3.58 -0.17 -23.74
N ALA A 17 -2.67 -0.81 -24.49
CA ALA A 17 -2.02 -2.05 -24.04
C ALA A 17 -1.38 -1.89 -22.65
N GLN A 18 -0.76 -0.74 -22.39
CA GLN A 18 -0.15 -0.42 -21.10
C GLN A 18 -1.19 -0.35 -19.96
N THR A 19 -2.37 0.21 -20.20
CA THR A 19 -3.46 0.23 -19.23
C THR A 19 -3.93 -1.18 -18.91
N VAL A 20 -4.06 -2.04 -19.93
CA VAL A 20 -4.46 -3.43 -19.74
C VAL A 20 -3.39 -4.22 -18.98
N ASP A 21 -2.10 -4.02 -19.25
CA ASP A 21 -1.01 -4.66 -18.49
C ASP A 21 -0.97 -4.20 -17.03
N ARG A 22 -1.16 -2.90 -16.76
CA ARG A 22 -1.31 -2.42 -15.37
C ARG A 22 -2.53 -3.02 -14.69
N HIS A 23 -3.67 -3.15 -15.38
CA HIS A 23 -4.85 -3.80 -14.82
C HIS A 23 -4.56 -5.26 -14.44
N ARG A 24 -3.87 -6.02 -15.29
CA ARG A 24 -3.45 -7.39 -14.97
C ARG A 24 -2.63 -7.43 -13.67
N ALA A 25 -1.61 -6.59 -13.57
CA ALA A 25 -0.77 -6.52 -12.38
C ALA A 25 -1.53 -6.06 -11.12
N ILE A 26 -2.45 -5.10 -11.25
CA ILE A 26 -3.29 -4.63 -10.13
C ILE A 26 -4.21 -5.74 -9.63
N VAL A 27 -4.90 -6.45 -10.52
CA VAL A 27 -5.80 -7.54 -10.14
C VAL A 27 -5.01 -8.69 -9.50
N SER A 28 -3.87 -9.07 -10.06
CA SER A 28 -3.00 -10.06 -9.41
C SER A 28 -2.55 -9.61 -8.02
N LEU A 29 -2.13 -8.36 -7.84
CA LEU A 29 -1.79 -7.84 -6.50
C LEU A 29 -3.00 -7.89 -5.54
N MET A 30 -4.21 -7.60 -6.03
CA MET A 30 -5.43 -7.70 -5.22
C MET A 30 -5.73 -9.15 -4.79
N GLU A 31 -5.54 -10.11 -5.69
CA GLU A 31 -5.68 -11.55 -5.40
C GLU A 31 -4.71 -12.00 -4.32
N GLU A 32 -3.43 -11.61 -4.42
CA GLU A 32 -2.43 -11.99 -3.42
C GLU A 32 -2.78 -11.41 -2.03
N LEU A 33 -3.22 -10.15 -1.96
CA LEU A 33 -3.61 -9.54 -0.69
C LEU A 33 -4.88 -10.18 -0.10
N GLU A 34 -5.83 -10.61 -0.94
CA GLU A 34 -7.01 -11.37 -0.51
C GLU A 34 -6.60 -12.75 0.03
N ALA A 35 -5.66 -13.43 -0.64
CA ALA A 35 -5.12 -14.70 -0.19
C ALA A 35 -4.38 -14.56 1.16
N VAL A 36 -3.57 -13.53 1.35
CA VAL A 36 -2.91 -13.23 2.63
C VAL A 36 -3.92 -13.08 3.76
N ASP A 37 -4.95 -12.25 3.58
CA ASP A 37 -6.02 -12.04 4.58
C ASP A 37 -6.76 -13.35 4.90
N TRP A 38 -7.17 -14.08 3.87
CA TRP A 38 -7.87 -15.35 4.06
C TRP A 38 -7.03 -16.40 4.77
N TYR A 39 -5.74 -16.51 4.43
CA TYR A 39 -4.87 -17.44 5.10
C TYR A 39 -4.61 -17.04 6.55
N ASP A 40 -4.44 -15.76 6.87
CA ASP A 40 -4.31 -15.31 8.28
C ASP A 40 -5.53 -15.74 9.11
N GLN A 41 -6.74 -15.47 8.61
CA GLN A 41 -7.97 -15.89 9.29
C GLN A 41 -8.05 -17.41 9.48
N ARG A 42 -7.64 -18.19 8.47
CA ARG A 42 -7.67 -19.66 8.53
C ARG A 42 -6.59 -20.22 9.45
N VAL A 43 -5.41 -19.59 9.52
CA VAL A 43 -4.34 -19.98 10.46
C VAL A 43 -4.85 -19.84 11.89
N ASP A 44 -5.48 -18.71 12.22
CA ASP A 44 -6.04 -18.47 13.57
C ASP A 44 -7.17 -19.44 13.92
N ALA A 45 -7.99 -19.83 12.93
CA ALA A 45 -9.14 -20.71 13.13
C ALA A 45 -8.83 -22.22 13.01
N ALA A 46 -7.66 -22.60 12.49
CA ALA A 46 -7.31 -23.99 12.22
C ALA A 46 -7.16 -24.80 13.52
N THR A 47 -7.80 -25.97 13.56
CA THR A 47 -7.71 -26.90 14.71
C THR A 47 -6.67 -28.01 14.50
N ASP A 48 -6.19 -28.20 13.27
CA ASP A 48 -5.11 -29.12 12.92
C ASP A 48 -3.78 -28.35 12.81
N PRO A 49 -2.77 -28.66 13.66
CA PRO A 49 -1.49 -27.95 13.66
C PRO A 49 -0.64 -28.14 12.39
N GLU A 50 -0.80 -29.25 11.68
CA GLU A 50 -0.07 -29.50 10.42
C GLU A 50 -0.67 -28.64 9.31
N LEU A 51 -2.01 -28.57 9.23
CA LEU A 51 -2.68 -27.66 8.30
C LEU A 51 -2.34 -26.20 8.58
N ALA A 52 -2.33 -25.76 9.85
CA ALA A 52 -1.98 -24.39 10.21
C ALA A 52 -0.58 -23.99 9.70
N GLN A 53 0.39 -24.92 9.74
CA GLN A 53 1.74 -24.69 9.22
C GLN A 53 1.75 -24.54 7.69
N VAL A 54 1.01 -25.38 6.96
CA VAL A 54 0.87 -25.27 5.50
C VAL A 54 0.26 -23.92 5.12
N LEU A 55 -0.84 -23.52 5.79
CA LEU A 55 -1.52 -22.26 5.50
C LEU A 55 -0.64 -21.04 5.82
N ALA A 56 0.13 -21.09 6.92
CA ALA A 56 1.06 -20.02 7.28
C ALA A 56 2.22 -19.90 6.28
N HIS A 57 2.73 -21.03 5.78
CA HIS A 57 3.74 -21.03 4.73
C HIS A 57 3.22 -20.39 3.44
N ASN A 58 2.06 -20.84 2.94
CA ASN A 58 1.44 -20.27 1.73
C ASN A 58 1.20 -18.77 1.90
N ARG A 59 0.61 -18.34 3.03
CA ARG A 59 0.39 -16.92 3.36
C ARG A 59 1.64 -16.07 3.20
N ASP A 60 2.78 -16.58 3.66
CA ASP A 60 4.02 -15.82 3.65
C ASP A 60 4.66 -15.81 2.25
N GLU A 61 4.43 -16.82 1.41
CA GLU A 61 4.78 -16.80 -0.02
C GLU A 61 3.93 -15.79 -0.82
N GLU A 62 2.63 -15.67 -0.54
CA GLU A 62 1.80 -14.69 -1.26
C GLU A 62 2.25 -13.22 -1.00
N LYS A 63 2.87 -12.95 0.15
CA LYS A 63 3.49 -11.64 0.43
C LYS A 63 4.68 -11.37 -0.49
N GLU A 64 5.43 -12.40 -0.87
CA GLU A 64 6.49 -12.29 -1.88
C GLU A 64 5.89 -11.99 -3.25
N HIS A 65 4.85 -12.74 -3.67
CA HIS A 65 4.14 -12.50 -4.94
C HIS A 65 3.57 -11.08 -5.03
N ALA A 66 2.96 -10.60 -3.95
CA ALA A 66 2.46 -9.24 -3.83
C ALA A 66 3.61 -8.21 -3.98
N ALA A 67 4.72 -8.40 -3.27
CA ALA A 67 5.87 -7.49 -3.34
C ALA A 67 6.51 -7.44 -4.74
N MET A 68 6.66 -8.59 -5.40
CA MET A 68 7.19 -8.70 -6.76
C MET A 68 6.30 -7.95 -7.76
N THR A 69 4.99 -8.12 -7.65
CA THR A 69 4.01 -7.48 -8.54
C THR A 69 3.92 -5.97 -8.29
N LEU A 70 3.95 -5.54 -7.02
CA LEU A 70 4.00 -4.13 -6.65
C LEU A 70 5.26 -3.43 -7.18
N GLU A 71 6.42 -4.11 -7.14
CA GLU A 71 7.66 -3.57 -7.71
C GLU A 71 7.57 -3.41 -9.23
N TRP A 72 6.91 -4.34 -9.94
CA TRP A 72 6.65 -4.14 -11.37
C TRP A 72 5.77 -2.90 -11.60
N LEU A 73 4.69 -2.72 -10.84
CA LEU A 73 3.83 -1.54 -10.93
C LEU A 73 4.61 -0.25 -10.66
N ARG A 74 5.45 -0.21 -9.61
CA ARG A 74 6.32 0.93 -9.29
C ARG A 74 7.19 1.34 -10.47
N ARG A 75 7.74 0.39 -11.23
CA ARG A 75 8.58 0.67 -12.41
C ARG A 75 7.80 1.20 -13.62
N HIS A 76 6.48 1.02 -13.66
CA HIS A 76 5.64 1.33 -14.83
C HIS A 76 4.58 2.41 -14.56
N ASP A 77 4.54 2.96 -13.35
CA ASP A 77 3.68 4.07 -12.95
C ASP A 77 4.49 5.09 -12.12
N PRO A 78 4.93 6.22 -12.72
CA PRO A 78 5.74 7.23 -12.04
C PRO A 78 5.05 7.90 -10.84
N VAL A 79 3.71 7.98 -10.86
CA VAL A 79 2.96 8.57 -9.75
C VAL A 79 2.98 7.59 -8.59
N LEU A 80 2.73 6.30 -8.85
CA LEU A 80 2.85 5.26 -7.83
C LEU A 80 4.28 5.20 -7.25
N ASP A 81 5.32 5.29 -8.08
CA ASP A 81 6.71 5.34 -7.60
C ASP A 81 6.96 6.47 -6.60
N THR A 82 6.46 7.67 -6.94
CA THR A 82 6.57 8.84 -6.07
C THR A 82 5.91 8.55 -4.71
N GLN A 83 4.68 8.04 -4.70
CA GLN A 83 3.96 7.75 -3.47
C GLN A 83 4.66 6.64 -2.65
N LEU A 84 5.06 5.54 -3.28
CA LEU A 84 5.72 4.43 -2.59
C LEU A 84 7.05 4.88 -1.94
N ARG A 85 7.81 5.75 -2.59
CA ARG A 85 9.06 6.32 -2.02
C ARG A 85 8.81 7.29 -0.88
N THR A 86 7.72 8.06 -0.93
CA THR A 86 7.34 8.94 0.18
C THR A 86 7.05 8.14 1.43
N TYR A 87 6.23 7.08 1.32
CA TYR A 87 5.66 6.42 2.50
C TYR A 87 6.42 5.20 3.00
N LEU A 88 6.97 4.36 2.11
CA LEU A 88 7.59 3.10 2.53
C LEU A 88 8.91 3.34 3.26
N PHE A 89 9.20 2.46 4.23
CA PHE A 89 10.43 2.48 5.03
C PHE A 89 10.63 3.74 5.89
N THR A 90 9.54 4.44 6.23
CA THR A 90 9.52 5.53 7.21
C THR A 90 9.19 5.02 8.62
N SER A 91 9.39 5.84 9.66
CA SER A 91 9.18 5.43 11.06
C SER A 91 8.27 6.35 11.88
N GLY A 92 7.77 7.45 11.30
CA GLY A 92 6.81 8.37 11.93
C GLY A 92 5.34 7.98 11.67
N PRO A 93 4.37 8.73 12.19
CA PRO A 93 2.97 8.56 11.84
C PRO A 93 2.77 8.66 10.32
N VAL A 94 2.20 7.62 9.69
CA VAL A 94 2.10 7.51 8.21
C VAL A 94 1.41 8.73 7.59
N THR A 95 0.42 9.31 8.27
CA THR A 95 -0.33 10.49 7.81
C THR A 95 0.46 11.80 7.89
N GLU A 96 1.62 11.82 8.54
CA GLU A 96 2.47 13.02 8.68
C GLU A 96 3.66 13.01 7.71
N VAL A 97 3.95 11.88 7.05
CA VAL A 97 5.12 11.69 6.20
C VAL A 97 5.16 12.64 4.99
N GLU A 98 4.01 13.01 4.44
CA GLU A 98 3.94 13.93 3.30
C GLU A 98 4.39 15.36 3.63
N ALA A 99 4.23 15.80 4.89
CA ALA A 99 4.68 17.11 5.32
C ALA A 99 6.21 17.22 5.28
N ASP A 100 6.91 16.16 5.69
CA ASP A 100 8.37 16.10 5.68
C ASP A 100 8.95 15.99 4.25
N ALA A 101 8.21 15.40 3.31
CA ALA A 101 8.64 15.21 1.93
C ALA A 101 8.51 16.46 1.04
N THR A 102 7.74 17.47 1.46
CA THR A 102 7.42 18.67 0.65
C THR A 102 8.35 19.86 0.94
N GLU A 103 9.28 19.73 1.90
CA GLU A 103 10.28 20.76 2.19
C GLU A 103 11.47 20.69 1.19
N PRO A 104 11.86 21.80 0.53
CA PRO A 104 12.92 21.78 -0.48
C PRO A 104 14.30 21.78 0.21
N GLY A 105 14.79 20.59 0.54
CA GLY A 105 16.19 20.38 0.91
C GLY A 105 16.41 19.31 1.97
N GLY A 106 16.67 18.08 1.54
CA GLY A 106 17.11 17.03 2.45
C GLY A 106 17.24 15.67 1.80
N SER A 107 18.35 15.44 1.09
CA SER A 107 18.85 14.08 0.88
C SER A 107 19.20 13.48 2.25
N GLY A 108 18.31 12.66 2.81
CA GLY A 108 18.51 11.97 4.08
C GLY A 108 18.66 10.46 3.86
N GLU A 109 19.90 9.98 3.89
CA GLU A 109 20.24 8.57 3.99
C GLU A 109 19.54 7.92 5.19
N ALA A 110 18.76 6.88 4.97
CA ALA A 110 18.28 6.00 6.03
C ALA A 110 19.42 5.08 6.49
N GLY A 111 20.33 5.62 7.30
CA GLY A 111 21.31 4.87 8.09
C GLY A 111 20.71 4.48 9.44
N GLY A 112 20.68 3.19 9.74
CA GLY A 112 20.04 2.64 10.94
C GLY A 112 20.79 2.84 12.26
N ALA A 113 20.09 2.38 13.31
CA ALA A 113 20.55 1.86 14.61
C ALA A 113 19.85 2.51 15.83
N SER A 114 19.31 1.60 16.64
CA SER A 114 18.54 1.76 17.86
C SER A 114 19.33 2.37 19.04
N ALA A 115 18.67 3.20 19.86
CA ALA A 115 18.84 3.20 21.31
C ALA A 115 17.66 3.88 22.03
N VAL A 116 17.16 3.20 23.07
CA VAL A 116 16.07 3.55 23.99
C VAL A 116 16.48 4.68 24.96
N VAL A 117 15.53 5.56 25.35
CA VAL A 117 15.12 5.94 26.74
C VAL A 117 14.19 7.17 26.66
N GLY A 118 13.00 7.08 27.27
CA GLY A 118 11.92 8.04 27.06
C GLY A 118 11.63 9.04 28.19
N ARG A 119 10.55 9.82 28.01
CA ARG A 119 9.53 10.24 29.00
C ARG A 119 8.52 11.20 28.33
N GLN A 120 7.25 11.01 28.66
CA GLN A 120 6.04 11.75 28.25
C GLN A 120 6.03 13.26 28.55
N THR A 121 5.31 14.04 27.73
CA THR A 121 4.17 14.91 28.16
C THR A 121 3.26 15.29 26.97
N ALA A 122 1.96 15.43 27.25
CA ALA A 122 0.83 15.56 26.32
C ALA A 122 0.47 17.01 25.91
N GLY A 123 -0.30 17.15 24.82
CA GLY A 123 -1.18 18.30 24.52
C GLY A 123 -1.65 18.37 23.06
N PRO A 124 -2.96 18.46 22.75
CA PRO A 124 -3.51 18.20 21.42
C PRO A 124 -3.64 19.47 20.55
N GLY A 125 -3.45 19.34 19.24
CA GLY A 125 -3.66 20.42 18.27
C GLY A 125 -4.14 19.89 16.93
N ASP A 126 -5.47 19.93 16.76
CA ASP A 126 -6.22 20.05 15.50
C ASP A 126 -5.64 19.39 14.23
N GLY A 127 -5.84 18.08 14.11
CA GLY A 127 -5.72 17.34 12.84
C GLY A 127 -6.88 17.67 11.89
N SER A 128 -6.95 18.92 11.45
CA SER A 128 -7.95 19.37 10.48
C SER A 128 -7.63 18.82 9.10
N LEU A 129 -8.44 17.86 8.66
CA LEU A 129 -8.49 17.38 7.29
C LEU A 129 -8.96 18.54 6.40
N GLY A 130 -8.02 19.22 5.75
CA GLY A 130 -8.19 20.41 4.90
C GLY A 130 -8.96 20.17 3.59
N ILE A 131 -10.07 19.44 3.66
CA ILE A 131 -11.08 19.39 2.61
C ILE A 131 -11.81 20.74 2.60
N GLY A 132 -11.35 21.67 1.76
CA GLY A 132 -12.10 22.91 1.53
C GLY A 132 -11.41 24.04 0.78
N SER A 133 -11.44 23.99 -0.56
CA SER A 133 -11.82 25.17 -1.35
C SER A 133 -12.10 24.80 -2.82
N LEU A 134 -13.28 24.25 -3.06
CA LEU A 134 -13.96 24.47 -4.34
C LEU A 134 -14.60 25.86 -4.28
N LYS A 135 -13.81 26.89 -4.62
CA LYS A 135 -14.39 28.18 -5.02
C LYS A 135 -14.88 28.03 -6.45
N GLY A 136 -16.18 28.29 -6.62
CA GLY A 136 -16.91 28.09 -7.85
C GLY A 136 -16.35 28.88 -9.02
N VAL A 137 -16.47 28.28 -10.20
CA VAL A 137 -16.44 28.99 -11.47
C VAL A 137 -17.90 29.15 -11.88
N GLY A 138 -18.43 30.33 -11.63
CA GLY A 138 -19.62 30.84 -12.29
C GLY A 138 -19.20 32.04 -13.12
N GLU A 139 -19.29 31.91 -14.43
CA GLU A 139 -19.88 32.84 -15.40
C GLU A 139 -20.08 32.10 -16.74
#